data_AF-A0A2D6MY31-F1
#
_entry.id   AF-A0A2D6MY31-F1
#
_cell.length_a   1.000
_cell.length_b   1.000
_cell.length_c   1.000
_cell.angle_alpha   90.00
_cell.angle_beta   90.00
_cell.angle_gamma   90.00
#
_symmetry.space_group_name_H-M   'P 1'
#
loop_
_entity.id
_entity.type
_entity.pdbx_description
1 polymer ?
#
loop_
_entity_poly.entity_id
_entity_poly.type
_entity_poly.pdbx_seq_one_letter_code
_entity_poly.pdbx_strand_id
1 'polypeptide(L)'
;MRKDKDRYWDCLDQAMEASHGGRIDEALAWLDEALRVHPEGAEAHNGRGEILWDDGRIDEALIEFDRATLADGKFTAAHLNRIELLIEELGEFATAGRLADELLAGRSQLPRPDRLLQAEVYYLKSKALFYQDDLEGALFLVRRAAKAGGELGLYCAFEGQVLFELGSFVEAKRVLERGVAIDPDAAHTLYHLGLVLERLEEEGDEGGSGGVGIETAAQAFTRANALEPHQFPMPVEIDEADFARAIEVAIANLPRSIRERIEGVSIVVEPYPTPDLVRDERISPQTLGLFIGVPRTEALLTDQRLDLDRIQLFKRNLEKICHDQEDLIDQIQITVRHEVGHYLGLDEDDLERLGLA
;
A
#
# COMPACT_ATOMS: atom_id res chain seq x y z
N MET A 1 42.03 4.80 21.80
CA MET A 1 41.80 3.97 20.60
C MET A 1 41.14 2.62 20.89
N ARG A 2 41.74 1.67 21.63
CA ARG A 2 41.08 0.37 21.93
C ARG A 2 39.89 0.52 22.88
N LYS A 3 40.06 1.25 24.00
CA LYS A 3 38.97 1.54 24.96
C LYS A 3 37.80 2.33 24.37
N ASP A 4 38.08 3.24 23.44
CA ASP A 4 37.03 4.06 22.80
C ASP A 4 36.23 3.23 21.79
N LYS A 5 36.91 2.33 21.05
CA LYS A 5 36.23 1.38 20.16
C LYS A 5 35.34 0.42 20.96
N ASP A 6 35.86 -0.12 22.07
CA ASP A 6 35.07 -1.01 22.95
C ASP A 6 33.84 -0.27 23.49
N ARG A 7 34.00 1.00 23.90
CA ARG A 7 32.88 1.84 24.38
C ARG A 7 31.81 2.12 23.32
N TYR A 8 32.19 2.35 22.06
CA TYR A 8 31.23 2.59 20.97
C TYR A 8 30.28 1.40 20.80
N TRP A 9 30.82 0.18 20.71
CA TRP A 9 30.03 -1.02 20.55
C TRP A 9 29.19 -1.33 21.79
N ASP A 10 29.74 -1.12 22.99
CA ASP A 10 28.97 -1.23 24.23
C ASP A 10 27.75 -0.29 24.21
N CYS A 11 27.90 0.95 23.74
CA CYS A 11 26.79 1.90 23.63
C CYS A 11 25.74 1.44 22.61
N LEU A 12 26.15 0.87 21.47
CA LEU A 12 25.21 0.32 20.49
C LEU A 12 24.41 -0.86 21.04
N ASP A 13 25.07 -1.78 21.76
CA ASP A 13 24.41 -2.91 22.38
C ASP A 13 23.37 -2.46 23.42
N GLN A 14 23.71 -1.45 24.24
CA GLN A 14 22.78 -0.87 25.22
C GLN A 14 21.62 -0.13 24.55
N ALA A 15 21.86 0.58 23.45
CA ALA A 15 20.80 1.22 22.67
C ALA A 15 19.81 0.18 22.12
N MET A 16 20.32 -0.90 21.54
CA MET A 16 19.50 -2.00 21.01
C MET A 16 18.69 -2.70 22.12
N GLU A 17 19.30 -2.94 23.29
CA GLU A 17 18.59 -3.51 24.45
C GLU A 17 17.49 -2.58 24.99
N ALA A 18 17.75 -1.28 25.04
CA ALA A 18 16.76 -0.28 25.44
C ALA A 18 15.60 -0.18 24.43
N SER A 19 15.90 -0.19 23.13
CA SER A 19 14.91 -0.15 22.05
C SER A 19 13.99 -1.37 22.09
N HIS A 20 14.54 -2.59 22.14
CA HIS A 20 13.72 -3.81 22.28
C HIS A 20 12.87 -3.83 23.55
N GLY A 21 13.29 -3.09 24.58
CA GLY A 21 12.54 -2.91 25.82
C GLY A 21 11.53 -1.75 25.82
N GLY A 22 11.31 -1.08 24.68
CA GLY A 22 10.41 0.06 24.52
C GLY A 22 10.87 1.35 25.22
N ARG A 23 12.14 1.43 25.63
CA ARG A 23 12.71 2.60 26.33
C ARG A 23 13.40 3.52 25.34
N ILE A 24 12.60 4.18 24.51
CA ILE A 24 13.06 5.01 23.38
C ILE A 24 14.04 6.10 23.82
N ASP A 25 13.70 6.89 24.84
CA ASP A 25 14.59 7.97 25.34
C ASP A 25 15.96 7.44 25.82
N GLU A 26 15.96 6.28 26.47
CA GLU A 26 17.20 5.64 26.93
C GLU A 26 18.05 5.15 25.75
N ALA A 27 17.40 4.54 24.75
CA ALA A 27 18.08 4.07 23.55
C ALA A 27 18.73 5.22 22.78
N LEU A 28 18.01 6.34 22.61
CA LEU A 28 18.54 7.55 21.98
C LEU A 28 19.71 8.15 22.78
N ALA A 29 19.65 8.15 24.11
CA ALA A 29 20.76 8.62 24.94
C ALA A 29 22.02 7.76 24.79
N TRP A 30 21.86 6.43 24.64
CA TRP A 30 22.97 5.54 24.36
C TRP A 30 23.59 5.79 22.98
N LEU A 31 22.77 6.08 21.98
CA LEU A 31 23.23 6.45 20.63
C LEU A 31 23.94 7.81 20.62
N ASP A 32 23.47 8.79 21.39
CA ASP A 32 24.17 10.06 21.55
C ASP A 32 25.57 9.86 22.16
N GLU A 33 25.72 8.96 23.13
CA GLU A 33 27.04 8.58 23.66
C GLU A 33 27.91 7.83 22.64
N ALA A 34 27.32 6.93 21.85
CA ALA A 34 28.04 6.25 20.76
C ALA A 34 28.58 7.27 19.75
N LEU A 35 27.74 8.21 19.30
CA LEU A 35 28.09 9.27 18.35
C LEU A 35 29.07 10.29 18.94
N ARG A 36 29.07 10.52 20.25
CA ARG A 36 30.11 11.34 20.91
C ARG A 36 31.49 10.71 20.82
N VAL A 37 31.56 9.37 20.84
CA VAL A 37 32.81 8.61 20.71
C VAL A 37 33.23 8.48 19.25
N HIS A 38 32.28 8.22 18.36
CA HIS A 38 32.50 8.07 16.92
C HIS A 38 31.41 8.83 16.13
N PRO A 39 31.64 10.12 15.81
CA PRO A 39 30.63 10.97 15.16
C PRO A 39 30.22 10.54 13.76
N GLU A 40 31.04 9.74 13.08
CA GLU A 40 30.77 9.19 11.74
C GLU A 40 30.43 7.68 11.84
N GLY A 41 29.77 7.27 12.91
CA GLY A 41 29.33 5.89 13.12
C GLY A 41 28.08 5.56 12.32
N ALA A 42 28.23 4.90 11.19
CA ALA A 42 27.11 4.52 10.33
C ALA A 42 26.08 3.62 11.05
N GLU A 43 26.53 2.70 11.91
CA GLU A 43 25.64 1.83 12.68
C GLU A 43 24.83 2.62 13.73
N ALA A 44 25.46 3.61 14.37
CA ALA A 44 24.78 4.45 15.35
C ALA A 44 23.73 5.36 14.69
N HIS A 45 24.07 5.98 13.55
CA HIS A 45 23.12 6.75 12.77
C HIS A 45 21.96 5.89 12.26
N ASN A 46 22.23 4.70 11.71
CA ASN A 46 21.17 3.80 11.27
C ASN A 46 20.25 3.35 12.41
N GLY A 47 20.83 2.90 13.53
CA GLY A 47 20.04 2.50 14.70
C GLY A 47 19.21 3.66 15.27
N ARG A 48 19.72 4.90 15.20
CA ARG A 48 18.94 6.10 15.56
C ARG A 48 17.79 6.31 14.58
N GLY A 49 18.03 6.15 13.28
CA GLY A 49 17.02 6.25 12.24
C GLY A 49 15.88 5.25 12.43
N GLU A 50 16.19 3.98 12.70
CA GLU A 50 15.20 2.92 12.97
C GLU A 50 14.33 3.28 14.19
N ILE A 51 14.96 3.66 15.31
CA ILE A 51 14.22 4.03 16.53
C ILE A 51 13.32 5.25 16.32
N LEU A 52 13.81 6.25 15.57
CA LEU A 52 13.02 7.44 15.26
C LEU A 52 11.86 7.14 14.32
N TRP A 53 12.05 6.21 13.38
CA TRP A 53 10.99 5.75 12.49
C TRP A 53 9.90 5.03 13.28
N ASP A 54 10.27 4.09 14.17
CA ASP A 54 9.33 3.40 15.04
C ASP A 54 8.54 4.36 15.97
N ASP A 55 9.14 5.50 16.35
CA ASP A 55 8.52 6.57 17.15
C ASP A 55 7.68 7.56 16.30
N GLY A 56 7.58 7.34 14.98
CA GLY A 56 6.82 8.19 14.05
C GLY A 56 7.51 9.51 13.68
N ARG A 57 8.78 9.70 14.02
CA ARG A 57 9.58 10.90 13.73
C ARG A 57 10.27 10.79 12.36
N ILE A 58 9.45 10.70 11.32
CA ILE A 58 9.85 10.32 9.96
C ILE A 58 10.94 11.23 9.37
N ASP A 59 10.78 12.55 9.46
CA ASP A 59 11.77 13.50 8.91
C ASP A 59 13.15 13.34 9.57
N GLU A 60 13.17 13.10 10.89
CA GLU A 60 14.42 12.91 11.63
C GLU A 60 15.05 11.56 11.32
N ALA A 61 14.25 10.51 11.15
CA ALA A 61 14.72 9.20 10.73
C ALA A 61 15.42 9.26 9.36
N LEU A 62 14.81 9.96 8.38
CA LEU A 62 15.41 10.14 7.06
C LEU A 62 16.79 10.82 7.14
N ILE A 63 16.91 11.88 7.97
CA ILE A 63 18.17 12.59 8.18
C ILE A 63 19.24 11.64 8.75
N GLU A 64 18.87 10.76 9.69
CA GLU A 64 19.81 9.81 10.27
C GLU A 64 20.24 8.72 9.28
N PHE A 65 19.34 8.24 8.42
CA PHE A 65 19.73 7.33 7.33
C PHE A 65 20.63 8.02 6.29
N ASP A 66 20.37 9.28 5.95
CA ASP A 66 21.27 10.09 5.11
C ASP A 66 22.67 10.19 5.75
N ARG A 67 22.75 10.47 7.05
CA ARG A 67 24.02 10.52 7.79
C ARG A 67 24.74 9.17 7.78
N ALA A 68 24.02 8.06 7.96
CA ALA A 68 24.60 6.72 7.93
C ALA A 68 25.20 6.38 6.56
N THR A 69 24.49 6.67 5.46
CA THR A 69 24.98 6.43 4.10
C THR A 69 26.15 7.35 3.70
N LEU A 70 26.20 8.57 4.25
CA LEU A 70 27.33 9.48 4.08
C LEU A 70 28.57 9.03 4.86
N ALA A 71 28.37 8.51 6.08
CA ALA A 71 29.44 8.02 6.95
C ALA A 71 30.09 6.75 6.36
N ASP A 72 29.29 5.79 5.90
CA ASP A 72 29.76 4.64 5.13
C ASP A 72 28.82 4.33 3.96
N GLY A 73 29.22 4.73 2.76
CA GLY A 73 28.47 4.46 1.53
C GLY A 73 28.27 2.97 1.23
N LYS A 74 29.01 2.07 1.87
CA LYS A 74 28.86 0.61 1.74
C LYS A 74 28.00 -0.02 2.82
N PHE A 75 27.50 0.75 3.77
CA PHE A 75 26.65 0.26 4.83
C PHE A 75 25.24 -0.03 4.29
N THR A 76 25.01 -1.29 3.92
CA THR A 76 23.81 -1.76 3.22
C THR A 76 22.50 -1.42 3.94
N ALA A 77 22.43 -1.65 5.26
CA ALA A 77 21.20 -1.49 6.03
C ALA A 77 20.63 -0.07 5.92
N ALA A 78 21.49 0.95 6.03
CA ALA A 78 21.05 2.35 5.91
C ALA A 78 20.47 2.68 4.53
N HIS A 79 20.99 2.07 3.46
CA HIS A 79 20.42 2.28 2.12
C HIS A 79 19.04 1.63 1.98
N LEU A 80 18.86 0.43 2.52
CA LEU A 80 17.58 -0.29 2.45
C LEU A 80 16.52 0.41 3.30
N ASN A 81 16.84 0.72 4.56
CA ASN A 81 15.93 1.43 5.46
C ASN A 81 15.51 2.79 4.89
N ARG A 82 16.46 3.51 4.27
CA ARG A 82 16.15 4.78 3.59
C ARG A 82 15.20 4.60 2.41
N ILE A 83 15.42 3.60 1.56
CA ILE A 83 14.53 3.31 0.42
C ILE A 83 13.15 2.93 0.94
N GLU A 84 13.08 2.11 1.98
CA GLU A 84 11.81 1.65 2.54
C GLU A 84 11.03 2.81 3.19
N LEU A 85 11.68 3.66 3.98
CA LEU A 85 11.05 4.86 4.56
C LEU A 85 10.53 5.83 3.48
N LEU A 86 11.26 5.98 2.36
CA LEU A 86 10.79 6.78 1.22
C LEU A 86 9.51 6.21 0.59
N ILE A 87 9.34 4.89 0.62
CA ILE A 87 8.17 4.21 0.06
C ILE A 87 7.00 4.25 1.04
N GLU A 88 7.20 3.80 2.28
CA GLU A 88 6.12 3.59 3.25
C GLU A 88 5.58 4.88 3.85
N GLU A 89 6.45 5.86 4.11
CA GLU A 89 6.07 7.04 4.91
C GLU A 89 5.98 8.32 4.10
N LEU A 90 6.81 8.46 3.06
CA LEU A 90 6.96 9.72 2.34
C LEU A 90 6.32 9.75 0.96
N GLY A 91 5.94 8.59 0.41
CA GLY A 91 5.40 8.51 -0.95
C GLY A 91 6.40 8.92 -2.06
N GLU A 92 7.70 8.96 -1.74
CA GLU A 92 8.77 9.43 -2.62
C GLU A 92 9.26 8.31 -3.56
N PHE A 93 8.31 7.66 -4.24
CA PHE A 93 8.53 6.43 -5.01
C PHE A 93 9.57 6.58 -6.13
N ALA A 94 9.57 7.74 -6.82
CA ALA A 94 10.52 8.01 -7.89
C ALA A 94 11.96 8.11 -7.36
N THR A 95 12.12 8.70 -6.17
CA THR A 95 13.41 8.80 -5.51
C THR A 95 13.86 7.43 -5.01
N ALA A 96 12.98 6.66 -4.37
CA ALA A 96 13.24 5.29 -3.95
C ALA A 96 13.70 4.40 -5.13
N GLY A 97 13.00 4.46 -6.27
CA GLY A 97 13.34 3.71 -7.47
C GLY A 97 14.72 4.05 -8.04
N ARG A 98 15.10 5.34 -8.07
CA ARG A 98 16.45 5.76 -8.50
C ARG A 98 17.54 5.23 -7.57
N LEU A 99 17.32 5.28 -6.26
CA LEU A 99 18.31 4.79 -5.28
C LEU A 99 18.49 3.28 -5.39
N ALA A 100 17.40 2.54 -5.57
CA ALA A 100 17.45 1.11 -5.86
C ALA A 100 18.29 0.80 -7.11
N ASP A 101 18.12 1.59 -8.18
CA ASP A 101 18.95 1.45 -9.40
C ASP A 101 20.43 1.72 -9.16
N GLU A 102 20.76 2.69 -8.32
CA GLU A 102 22.15 2.99 -7.97
C GLU A 102 22.80 1.86 -7.15
N LEU A 103 22.07 1.26 -6.20
CA LEU A 103 22.53 0.09 -5.44
C LEU A 103 22.76 -1.12 -6.34
N LEU A 104 21.81 -1.41 -7.23
CA LEU A 104 21.93 -2.52 -8.18
C LEU A 104 23.09 -2.31 -9.17
N ALA A 105 23.40 -1.05 -9.51
CA ALA A 105 24.56 -0.73 -10.35
C ALA A 105 25.90 -1.00 -9.65
N GLY A 106 25.94 -1.07 -8.31
CA GLY A 106 27.13 -1.48 -7.54
C GLY A 106 28.35 -0.58 -7.78
N ARG A 107 28.16 0.75 -7.81
CA ARG A 107 29.24 1.74 -7.98
C ARG A 107 30.30 1.56 -6.89
N SER A 108 31.54 2.03 -7.13
CA SER A 108 32.69 1.76 -6.23
C SER A 108 32.51 2.22 -4.77
N GLN A 109 31.69 3.24 -4.55
CA GLN A 109 31.35 3.81 -3.24
C GLN A 109 30.15 3.13 -2.57
N LEU A 110 29.43 2.28 -3.29
CA LEU A 110 28.23 1.57 -2.83
C LEU A 110 28.54 0.11 -2.48
N PRO A 111 27.64 -0.58 -1.75
CA PRO A 111 27.79 -2.01 -1.54
C PRO A 111 27.80 -2.74 -2.89
N ARG A 112 28.57 -3.83 -2.97
CA ARG A 112 28.49 -4.73 -4.14
C ARG A 112 27.26 -5.61 -3.98
N PRO A 113 26.31 -5.60 -4.92
CA PRO A 113 25.06 -6.31 -4.77
C PRO A 113 25.28 -7.82 -4.95
N ASP A 114 25.33 -8.54 -3.83
CA ASP A 114 25.23 -10.00 -3.81
C ASP A 114 23.77 -10.44 -4.04
N ARG A 115 23.51 -11.76 -3.99
CA ARG A 115 22.16 -12.27 -4.29
C ARG A 115 21.10 -11.84 -3.28
N LEU A 116 21.45 -11.72 -2.00
CA LEU A 116 20.50 -11.36 -0.95
C LEU A 116 20.16 -9.87 -1.07
N LEU A 117 21.18 -9.02 -1.21
CA LEU A 117 20.97 -7.59 -1.43
C LEU A 117 20.19 -7.33 -2.73
N GLN A 118 20.48 -8.07 -3.81
CA GLN A 118 19.69 -7.97 -5.03
C GLN A 118 18.21 -8.28 -4.79
N ALA A 119 17.91 -9.32 -3.99
CA ALA A 119 16.54 -9.70 -3.70
C ALA A 119 15.79 -8.59 -2.96
N GLU A 120 16.39 -8.05 -1.90
CA GLU A 120 15.82 -6.96 -1.11
C GLU A 120 15.61 -5.69 -1.95
N VAL A 121 16.60 -5.30 -2.77
CA VAL A 121 16.47 -4.11 -3.61
C VAL A 121 15.44 -4.30 -4.72
N TYR A 122 15.34 -5.50 -5.33
CA TYR A 122 14.28 -5.79 -6.29
C TYR A 122 12.89 -5.74 -5.64
N TYR A 123 12.76 -6.23 -4.41
CA TYR A 123 11.50 -6.18 -3.67
C TYR A 123 11.10 -4.74 -3.34
N LEU A 124 11.99 -3.94 -2.75
CA LEU A 124 11.70 -2.53 -2.47
C LEU A 124 11.39 -1.74 -3.75
N LYS A 125 12.16 -1.94 -4.82
CA LYS A 125 11.86 -1.30 -6.11
C LYS A 125 10.53 -1.75 -6.69
N SER A 126 10.12 -3.01 -6.48
CA SER A 126 8.80 -3.48 -6.92
C SER A 126 7.67 -2.77 -6.18
N LYS A 127 7.81 -2.47 -4.88
CA LYS A 127 6.86 -1.66 -4.11
C LYS A 127 6.80 -0.22 -4.64
N ALA A 128 7.94 0.39 -4.91
CA ALA A 128 7.98 1.73 -5.50
C ALA A 128 7.26 1.81 -6.86
N LEU A 129 7.45 0.81 -7.74
CA LEU A 129 6.75 0.75 -9.03
C LEU A 129 5.24 0.50 -8.88
N PHE A 130 4.84 -0.32 -7.91
CA PHE A 130 3.43 -0.57 -7.61
C PHE A 130 2.69 0.72 -7.27
N TYR A 131 3.23 1.55 -6.37
CA TYR A 131 2.62 2.83 -6.03
C TYR A 131 2.72 3.90 -7.14
N GLN A 132 3.52 3.65 -8.17
CA GLN A 132 3.56 4.46 -9.39
C GLN A 132 2.63 3.95 -10.50
N ASP A 133 1.79 2.94 -10.19
CA ASP A 133 0.90 2.27 -11.13
C ASP A 133 1.64 1.56 -12.30
N ASP A 134 2.94 1.29 -12.16
CA ASP A 134 3.69 0.39 -13.05
C ASP A 134 3.60 -1.05 -12.54
N LEU A 135 2.39 -1.62 -12.63
CA LEU A 135 2.06 -2.95 -12.12
C LEU A 135 2.84 -4.07 -12.83
N GLU A 136 3.06 -3.96 -14.15
CA GLU A 136 3.85 -4.94 -14.89
C GLU A 136 5.34 -4.89 -14.49
N GLY A 137 5.88 -3.69 -14.26
CA GLY A 137 7.22 -3.49 -13.72
C GLY A 137 7.37 -4.05 -12.30
N ALA A 138 6.39 -3.78 -11.44
CA ALA A 138 6.32 -4.33 -10.08
C ALA A 138 6.32 -5.87 -10.10
N LEU A 139 5.45 -6.47 -10.93
CA LEU A 139 5.34 -7.93 -11.09
C LEU A 139 6.66 -8.54 -11.58
N PHE A 140 7.32 -7.90 -12.53
CA PHE A 140 8.61 -8.34 -13.02
C PHE A 140 9.68 -8.34 -11.92
N LEU A 141 9.72 -7.30 -11.09
CA LEU A 141 10.74 -7.14 -10.06
C LEU A 141 10.51 -8.03 -8.84
N VAL A 142 9.27 -8.22 -8.36
CA VAL A 142 9.00 -9.16 -7.26
C VAL A 142 9.38 -10.60 -7.63
N ARG A 143 9.14 -11.00 -8.88
CA ARG A 143 9.61 -12.30 -9.42
C ARG A 143 11.13 -12.40 -9.48
N ARG A 144 11.82 -11.30 -9.75
CA ARG A 144 13.29 -11.25 -9.68
C ARG A 144 13.80 -11.32 -8.25
N ALA A 145 13.11 -10.71 -7.29
CA ALA A 145 13.42 -10.83 -5.88
C ALA A 145 13.36 -12.29 -5.42
N ALA A 146 12.24 -12.98 -5.72
CA ALA A 146 12.08 -14.40 -5.42
C ALA A 146 13.16 -15.29 -6.09
N LYS A 147 13.53 -14.98 -7.33
CA LYS A 147 14.60 -15.70 -8.03
C LYS A 147 15.99 -15.51 -7.41
N ALA A 148 16.26 -14.32 -6.85
CA ALA A 148 17.55 -13.99 -6.27
C ALA A 148 17.69 -14.47 -4.82
N GLY A 149 16.67 -14.22 -3.99
CA GLY A 149 16.66 -14.50 -2.55
C GLY A 149 16.04 -15.84 -2.15
N GLY A 150 15.41 -16.54 -3.08
CA GLY A 150 14.55 -17.69 -2.79
C GLY A 150 13.10 -17.29 -2.59
N GLU A 151 12.20 -18.26 -2.65
CA GLU A 151 10.78 -18.03 -2.43
C GLU A 151 10.51 -17.82 -0.93
N LEU A 152 10.01 -16.64 -0.60
CA LEU A 152 9.57 -16.25 0.74
C LEU A 152 8.06 -15.96 0.71
N GLY A 153 7.38 -16.15 1.84
CA GLY A 153 5.94 -15.86 1.97
C GLY A 153 5.62 -14.41 1.58
N LEU A 154 6.47 -13.46 1.98
CA LEU A 154 6.28 -12.03 1.66
C LEU A 154 6.29 -11.76 0.15
N TYR A 155 7.15 -12.43 -0.64
CA TYR A 155 7.19 -12.25 -2.09
C TYR A 155 5.94 -12.81 -2.75
N CYS A 156 5.41 -13.94 -2.24
CA CYS A 156 4.17 -14.51 -2.72
C CYS A 156 2.98 -13.60 -2.38
N ALA A 157 2.95 -13.03 -1.18
CA ALA A 157 1.91 -12.09 -0.78
C ALA A 157 1.88 -10.86 -1.69
N PHE A 158 3.04 -10.24 -1.92
CA PHE A 158 3.13 -9.06 -2.75
C PHE A 158 2.91 -9.35 -4.24
N GLU A 159 3.44 -10.46 -4.78
CA GLU A 159 3.13 -10.89 -6.15
C GLU A 159 1.63 -11.14 -6.34
N GLY A 160 0.98 -11.77 -5.36
CA GLY A 160 -0.46 -11.97 -5.34
C GLY A 160 -1.26 -10.66 -5.38
N GLN A 161 -0.85 -9.68 -4.57
CA GLN A 161 -1.44 -8.34 -4.57
C GLN A 161 -1.29 -7.64 -5.92
N VAL A 162 -0.09 -7.66 -6.53
CA VAL A 162 0.13 -7.05 -7.85
C VAL A 162 -0.72 -7.73 -8.93
N LEU A 163 -0.80 -9.07 -8.90
CA LEU A 163 -1.64 -9.83 -9.84
C LEU A 163 -3.13 -9.55 -9.64
N PHE A 164 -3.56 -9.30 -8.40
CA PHE A 164 -4.92 -8.89 -8.09
C PHE A 164 -5.24 -7.53 -8.71
N GLU A 165 -4.37 -6.53 -8.53
CA GLU A 165 -4.52 -5.21 -9.17
C GLU A 165 -4.53 -5.31 -10.71
N LEU A 166 -3.77 -6.23 -11.29
CA LEU A 166 -3.79 -6.54 -12.73
C LEU A 166 -5.06 -7.29 -13.21
N GLY A 167 -6.01 -7.59 -12.32
CA GLY A 167 -7.20 -8.39 -12.64
C GLY A 167 -6.92 -9.85 -12.98
N SER A 168 -5.74 -10.37 -12.63
CA SER A 168 -5.26 -11.73 -12.93
C SER A 168 -5.57 -12.69 -11.78
N PHE A 169 -6.84 -12.78 -11.38
CA PHE A 169 -7.29 -13.43 -10.15
C PHE A 169 -6.91 -14.91 -10.03
N VAL A 170 -6.99 -15.69 -11.12
CA VAL A 170 -6.62 -17.11 -11.11
C VAL A 170 -5.12 -17.31 -10.84
N GLU A 171 -4.27 -16.43 -11.37
CA GLU A 171 -2.83 -16.48 -11.10
C GLU A 171 -2.52 -15.99 -9.69
N ALA A 172 -3.14 -14.89 -9.28
CA ALA A 172 -3.03 -14.34 -7.92
C ALA A 172 -3.34 -15.40 -6.86
N LYS A 173 -4.44 -16.13 -7.03
CA LYS A 173 -4.86 -17.23 -6.15
C LYS A 173 -3.76 -18.29 -5.99
N ARG A 174 -3.19 -18.78 -7.10
CA ARG A 174 -2.14 -19.82 -7.06
C ARG A 174 -0.88 -19.35 -6.35
N VAL A 175 -0.51 -18.08 -6.53
CA VAL A 175 0.66 -17.50 -5.87
C VAL A 175 0.40 -17.32 -4.37
N LEU A 176 -0.80 -16.86 -3.99
CA LEU A 176 -1.18 -16.68 -2.59
C LEU A 176 -1.34 -18.02 -1.86
N GLU A 177 -1.88 -19.06 -2.52
CA GLU A 177 -1.89 -20.43 -2.00
C GLU A 177 -0.48 -20.92 -1.66
N ARG A 178 0.50 -20.64 -2.53
CA ARG A 178 1.91 -20.94 -2.23
C ARG A 178 2.42 -20.13 -1.04
N GLY A 179 2.05 -18.85 -0.94
CA GLY A 179 2.36 -18.00 0.21
C GLY A 179 1.84 -18.59 1.53
N VAL A 180 0.56 -18.99 1.57
CA VAL A 180 -0.07 -19.63 2.74
C VAL A 180 0.58 -20.98 3.05
N ALA A 181 1.03 -21.74 2.05
CA ALA A 181 1.76 -22.99 2.26
C ALA A 181 3.16 -22.78 2.87
N ILE A 182 3.81 -21.64 2.58
CA ILE A 182 5.10 -21.26 3.17
C ILE A 182 4.90 -20.77 4.60
N ASP A 183 3.92 -19.90 4.81
CA ASP A 183 3.59 -19.32 6.12
C ASP A 183 2.06 -19.28 6.31
N PRO A 184 1.49 -20.29 7.02
CA PRO A 184 0.05 -20.37 7.27
C PRO A 184 -0.51 -19.26 8.18
N ASP A 185 0.36 -18.56 8.91
CA ASP A 185 0.01 -17.53 9.88
C ASP A 185 0.34 -16.11 9.38
N ALA A 186 0.64 -15.98 8.07
CA ALA A 186 0.80 -14.68 7.41
C ALA A 186 -0.57 -14.02 7.14
N ALA A 187 -1.03 -13.17 8.05
CA ALA A 187 -2.33 -12.50 7.99
C ALA A 187 -2.54 -11.71 6.69
N HIS A 188 -1.54 -10.96 6.24
CA HIS A 188 -1.57 -10.24 4.97
C HIS A 188 -1.82 -11.16 3.76
N THR A 189 -1.14 -12.31 3.68
CA THR A 189 -1.32 -13.28 2.59
C THR A 189 -2.74 -13.86 2.61
N LEU A 190 -3.28 -14.16 3.80
CA LEU A 190 -4.64 -14.66 3.98
C LEU A 190 -5.67 -13.62 3.56
N TYR A 191 -5.45 -12.35 3.92
CA TYR A 191 -6.34 -11.25 3.54
C TYR A 191 -6.42 -11.08 2.01
N HIS A 192 -5.26 -11.03 1.33
CA HIS A 192 -5.22 -10.94 -0.13
C HIS A 192 -5.81 -12.17 -0.83
N LEU A 193 -5.64 -13.36 -0.24
CA LEU A 193 -6.31 -14.56 -0.75
C LEU A 193 -7.83 -14.44 -0.64
N GLY A 194 -8.33 -13.86 0.47
CA GLY A 194 -9.74 -13.53 0.64
C GLY A 194 -10.25 -12.60 -0.46
N LEU A 195 -9.54 -11.49 -0.72
CA LEU A 195 -9.91 -10.54 -1.79
C LEU A 195 -10.00 -11.22 -3.16
N VAL A 196 -9.02 -12.07 -3.48
CA VAL A 196 -9.00 -12.81 -4.75
C VAL A 196 -10.14 -13.82 -4.84
N LEU A 197 -10.41 -14.57 -3.76
CA LEU A 197 -11.49 -15.55 -3.71
C LEU A 197 -12.85 -14.88 -3.90
N GLU A 198 -13.09 -13.71 -3.30
CA GLU A 198 -14.35 -12.99 -3.54
C GLU A 198 -14.56 -12.62 -5.00
N ARG A 199 -13.49 -12.20 -5.71
CA ARG A 199 -13.62 -11.88 -7.15
C ARG A 199 -13.93 -13.13 -7.96
N LEU A 200 -13.27 -14.25 -7.67
CA LEU A 200 -13.50 -15.51 -8.35
C LEU A 200 -14.89 -16.08 -8.07
N GLU A 201 -15.37 -15.99 -6.82
CA GLU A 201 -16.73 -16.39 -6.44
C GLU A 201 -17.78 -15.58 -7.21
N GLU A 202 -17.59 -14.26 -7.35
CA GLU A 202 -18.48 -13.39 -8.14
C GLU A 202 -18.45 -13.74 -9.65
N GLU A 203 -17.29 -14.15 -10.18
CA GLU A 203 -17.15 -14.64 -11.56
C GLU A 203 -17.70 -16.07 -11.76
N GLY A 204 -18.19 -16.72 -10.70
CA GLY A 204 -18.76 -18.07 -10.71
C GLY A 204 -17.75 -19.21 -10.56
N ASP A 205 -16.49 -18.92 -10.19
CA ASP A 205 -15.49 -19.92 -9.80
C ASP A 205 -15.57 -20.21 -8.29
N GLU A 206 -16.36 -21.21 -7.92
CA GLU A 206 -16.49 -21.71 -6.54
C GLU A 206 -15.34 -22.66 -6.14
N GLY A 207 -14.25 -22.71 -6.90
CA GLY A 207 -13.20 -23.71 -6.74
C GLY A 207 -12.42 -23.64 -5.42
N GLY A 208 -12.57 -22.55 -4.65
CA GLY A 208 -11.92 -22.34 -3.35
C GLY A 208 -10.41 -22.56 -3.38
N SER A 209 -9.75 -22.56 -2.23
CA SER A 209 -8.33 -22.87 -2.06
C SER A 209 -8.14 -24.07 -1.13
N GLY A 210 -8.89 -25.15 -1.39
CA GLY A 210 -8.91 -26.34 -0.53
C GLY A 210 -7.55 -27.00 -0.30
N GLY A 211 -6.57 -26.78 -1.20
CA GLY A 211 -5.18 -27.22 -1.02
C GLY A 211 -4.48 -26.62 0.20
N VAL A 212 -4.96 -25.48 0.70
CA VAL A 212 -4.46 -24.79 1.92
C VAL A 212 -5.53 -24.68 3.01
N GLY A 213 -6.63 -25.44 2.88
CA GLY A 213 -7.70 -25.50 3.88
C GLY A 213 -8.54 -24.22 3.96
N ILE A 214 -8.68 -23.49 2.85
CA ILE A 214 -9.50 -22.27 2.74
C ILE A 214 -10.47 -22.50 1.60
N GLU A 215 -11.75 -22.72 1.90
CA GLU A 215 -12.77 -23.04 0.89
C GLU A 215 -13.50 -21.79 0.38
N THR A 216 -13.54 -20.72 1.18
CA THR A 216 -14.26 -19.49 0.86
C THR A 216 -13.49 -18.24 1.24
N ALA A 217 -13.82 -17.12 0.62
CA ALA A 217 -13.28 -15.81 1.00
C ALA A 217 -13.50 -15.47 2.48
N ALA A 218 -14.71 -15.73 3.00
CA ALA A 218 -15.05 -15.47 4.40
C ALA A 218 -14.14 -16.21 5.40
N GLN A 219 -13.72 -17.44 5.07
CA GLN A 219 -12.76 -18.19 5.88
C GLN A 219 -11.37 -17.54 5.87
N ALA A 220 -10.94 -17.03 4.72
CA ALA A 220 -9.65 -16.34 4.58
C ALA A 220 -9.62 -15.05 5.42
N PHE A 221 -10.65 -14.20 5.33
CA PHE A 221 -10.75 -12.98 6.15
C PHE A 221 -10.82 -13.29 7.64
N THR A 222 -11.61 -14.30 8.04
CA THR A 222 -11.71 -14.69 9.45
C THR A 222 -10.35 -15.10 10.01
N ARG A 223 -9.54 -15.82 9.23
CA ARG A 223 -8.19 -16.21 9.66
C ARG A 223 -7.23 -15.03 9.71
N ALA A 224 -7.26 -14.13 8.72
CA ALA A 224 -6.46 -12.92 8.72
C ALA A 224 -6.79 -12.03 9.94
N ASN A 225 -8.08 -11.80 10.20
CA ASN A 225 -8.56 -11.05 11.35
C ASN A 225 -8.16 -11.71 12.68
N ALA A 226 -8.20 -13.04 12.79
CA ALA A 226 -7.82 -13.74 14.02
C ALA A 226 -6.32 -13.55 14.38
N LEU A 227 -5.47 -13.31 13.39
CA LEU A 227 -4.04 -13.07 13.57
C LEU A 227 -3.77 -11.60 13.89
N GLU A 228 -4.35 -10.68 13.11
CA GLU A 228 -4.12 -9.23 13.24
C GLU A 228 -5.45 -8.44 13.15
N PRO A 229 -6.27 -8.44 14.23
CA PRO A 229 -7.63 -7.91 14.18
C PRO A 229 -7.72 -6.41 13.87
N HIS A 230 -6.70 -5.65 14.27
CA HIS A 230 -6.63 -4.20 14.06
C HIS A 230 -6.24 -3.84 12.62
N GLN A 231 -5.43 -4.68 11.97
CA GLN A 231 -4.96 -4.43 10.60
C GLN A 231 -5.94 -4.97 9.56
N PHE A 232 -6.58 -6.12 9.84
CA PHE A 232 -7.54 -6.76 8.94
C PHE A 232 -8.90 -6.89 9.62
N PRO A 233 -9.65 -5.78 9.80
CA PRO A 233 -10.99 -5.83 10.35
C PRO A 233 -11.93 -6.64 9.43
N MET A 234 -12.95 -7.26 10.02
CA MET A 234 -13.98 -7.94 9.24
C MET A 234 -14.85 -6.90 8.51
N PRO A 235 -15.18 -7.11 7.22
CA PRO A 235 -16.07 -6.23 6.48
C PRO A 235 -17.45 -6.15 7.14
N VAL A 236 -18.09 -4.97 7.07
CA VAL A 236 -19.45 -4.78 7.58
C VAL A 236 -20.43 -5.13 6.48
N GLU A 237 -21.36 -6.04 6.75
CA GLU A 237 -22.45 -6.34 5.81
C GLU A 237 -23.60 -5.34 6.02
N ILE A 238 -23.93 -4.60 4.96
CA ILE A 238 -25.00 -3.60 4.96
C ILE A 238 -26.09 -4.09 4.00
N ASP A 239 -27.34 -4.12 4.45
CA ASP A 239 -28.42 -4.54 3.57
C ASP A 239 -28.69 -3.51 2.45
N GLU A 240 -29.35 -3.93 1.38
CA GLU A 240 -29.60 -3.08 0.21
C GLU A 240 -30.42 -1.83 0.54
N ALA A 241 -31.38 -1.94 1.48
CA ALA A 241 -32.25 -0.83 1.85
C ALA A 241 -31.49 0.21 2.66
N ASP A 242 -30.61 -0.22 3.55
CA ASP A 242 -29.78 0.63 4.40
C ASP A 242 -28.69 1.32 3.56
N PHE A 243 -28.09 0.60 2.62
CA PHE A 243 -27.13 1.17 1.66
C PHE A 243 -27.79 2.21 0.74
N ALA A 244 -28.99 1.93 0.22
CA ALA A 244 -29.74 2.90 -0.59
C ALA A 244 -30.08 4.18 0.22
N ARG A 245 -30.49 4.04 1.48
CA ARG A 245 -30.71 5.20 2.37
C ARG A 245 -29.43 5.97 2.63
N ALA A 246 -28.29 5.28 2.80
CA ALA A 246 -27.00 5.92 2.97
C ALA A 246 -26.63 6.77 1.75
N ILE A 247 -26.85 6.28 0.52
CA ILE A 247 -26.64 7.05 -0.71
C ILE A 247 -27.53 8.30 -0.71
N GLU A 248 -28.83 8.18 -0.42
CA GLU A 248 -29.75 9.32 -0.40
C GLU A 248 -29.28 10.41 0.57
N VAL A 249 -28.86 10.02 1.77
CA VAL A 249 -28.33 10.95 2.79
C VAL A 249 -27.01 11.56 2.35
N ALA A 250 -26.08 10.76 1.84
CA ALA A 250 -24.79 11.20 1.33
C ALA A 250 -24.97 12.28 0.24
N ILE A 251 -25.80 12.00 -0.77
CA ILE A 251 -26.10 12.96 -1.84
C ILE A 251 -26.78 14.22 -1.30
N ALA A 252 -27.67 14.11 -0.31
CA ALA A 252 -28.31 15.27 0.30
C ALA A 252 -27.32 16.16 1.08
N ASN A 253 -26.31 15.56 1.69
CA ASN A 253 -25.25 16.23 2.46
C ASN A 253 -24.19 16.90 1.58
N LEU A 254 -24.09 16.53 0.30
CA LEU A 254 -23.15 17.15 -0.63
C LEU A 254 -23.33 18.67 -0.72
N PRO A 255 -22.22 19.42 -0.92
CA PRO A 255 -22.28 20.85 -1.19
C PRO A 255 -23.26 21.15 -2.32
N ARG A 256 -24.05 22.23 -2.16
CA ARG A 256 -25.02 22.65 -3.18
C ARG A 256 -24.40 22.76 -4.56
N SER A 257 -23.14 23.22 -4.63
CA SER A 257 -22.40 23.27 -5.88
C SER A 257 -22.38 21.89 -6.54
N ILE A 258 -21.84 20.86 -5.89
CA ILE A 258 -21.75 19.50 -6.43
C ILE A 258 -23.12 18.94 -6.80
N ARG A 259 -24.13 19.11 -5.94
CA ARG A 259 -25.50 18.62 -6.20
C ARG A 259 -26.10 19.16 -7.49
N GLU A 260 -25.87 20.43 -7.81
CA GLU A 260 -26.30 21.04 -9.07
C GLU A 260 -25.54 20.49 -10.30
N ARG A 261 -24.32 19.95 -10.13
CA ARG A 261 -23.53 19.38 -11.25
C ARG A 261 -23.94 17.95 -11.57
N ILE A 262 -24.33 17.17 -10.56
CA ILE A 262 -24.78 15.79 -10.72
C ILE A 262 -26.30 15.68 -10.92
N GLU A 263 -27.00 16.81 -11.08
CA GLU A 263 -28.43 16.80 -11.35
C GLU A 263 -28.71 16.07 -12.69
N GLY A 264 -29.44 14.96 -12.60
CA GLY A 264 -29.74 14.10 -13.76
C GLY A 264 -28.71 12.98 -14.02
N VAL A 265 -27.60 12.94 -13.29
CA VAL A 265 -26.64 11.82 -13.35
C VAL A 265 -27.22 10.63 -12.60
N SER A 266 -27.26 9.46 -13.25
CA SER A 266 -27.74 8.24 -12.60
C SER A 266 -26.68 7.67 -11.65
N ILE A 267 -27.07 7.28 -10.44
CA ILE A 267 -26.21 6.52 -9.53
C ILE A 267 -26.58 5.04 -9.65
N VAL A 268 -25.60 4.22 -10.00
CA VAL A 268 -25.74 2.77 -10.13
C VAL A 268 -24.90 2.11 -9.05
N VAL A 269 -25.43 1.05 -8.43
CA VAL A 269 -24.72 0.28 -7.41
C VAL A 269 -24.41 -1.08 -7.99
N GLU A 270 -23.13 -1.43 -8.01
CA GLU A 270 -22.63 -2.75 -8.39
C GLU A 270 -21.87 -3.33 -7.19
N PRO A 271 -21.74 -4.67 -7.07
CA PRO A 271 -20.93 -5.25 -6.00
C PRO A 271 -19.46 -4.86 -6.15
N TYR A 272 -18.91 -4.99 -7.36
CA TYR A 272 -17.49 -4.78 -7.68
C TYR A 272 -17.31 -4.14 -9.06
N PRO A 273 -16.14 -3.54 -9.35
CA PRO A 273 -15.78 -3.17 -10.70
C PRO A 273 -15.76 -4.40 -11.61
N THR A 274 -16.26 -4.26 -12.84
CA THR A 274 -16.29 -5.38 -13.77
C THR A 274 -14.87 -5.75 -14.23
N PRO A 275 -14.62 -7.00 -14.61
CA PRO A 275 -13.30 -7.43 -15.06
C PRO A 275 -12.78 -6.67 -16.30
N ASP A 276 -13.69 -6.18 -17.14
CA ASP A 276 -13.35 -5.36 -18.31
C ASP A 276 -12.91 -3.96 -17.89
N LEU A 277 -13.56 -3.35 -16.89
CA LEU A 277 -13.08 -2.08 -16.33
C LEU A 277 -11.69 -2.25 -15.70
N VAL A 278 -11.47 -3.31 -14.93
CA VAL A 278 -10.17 -3.56 -14.28
C VAL A 278 -9.06 -3.74 -15.32
N ARG A 279 -9.29 -4.52 -16.37
CA ARG A 279 -8.23 -4.86 -17.34
C ARG A 279 -8.04 -3.83 -18.44
N ASP A 280 -9.13 -3.31 -18.99
CA ASP A 280 -9.08 -2.44 -20.16
C ASP A 280 -8.92 -0.97 -19.75
N GLU A 281 -9.61 -0.54 -18.70
CA GLU A 281 -9.52 0.84 -18.16
C GLU A 281 -8.49 0.97 -17.03
N ARG A 282 -7.81 -0.14 -16.66
CA ARG A 282 -6.75 -0.18 -15.63
C ARG A 282 -7.18 0.39 -14.27
N ILE A 283 -8.44 0.22 -13.90
CA ILE A 283 -8.91 0.62 -12.57
C ILE A 283 -8.59 -0.46 -11.54
N SER A 284 -8.29 -0.04 -10.31
CA SER A 284 -8.10 -0.99 -9.22
C SER A 284 -9.38 -1.81 -8.98
N PRO A 285 -9.30 -3.13 -8.75
CA PRO A 285 -10.44 -3.93 -8.30
C PRO A 285 -11.02 -3.48 -6.94
N GLN A 286 -10.29 -2.63 -6.20
CA GLN A 286 -10.67 -2.08 -4.90
C GLN A 286 -11.31 -0.69 -5.00
N THR A 287 -11.43 -0.14 -6.22
CA THR A 287 -12.07 1.16 -6.48
C THR A 287 -13.44 1.24 -5.79
N LEU A 288 -13.75 2.37 -5.14
CA LEU A 288 -14.98 2.56 -4.36
C LEU A 288 -16.14 3.09 -5.19
N GLY A 289 -15.83 3.88 -6.22
CA GLY A 289 -16.77 4.36 -7.21
C GLY A 289 -16.06 4.87 -8.46
N LEU A 290 -16.82 5.06 -9.53
CA LEU A 290 -16.32 5.51 -10.81
C LEU A 290 -17.34 6.42 -11.52
N PHE A 291 -16.91 7.59 -11.96
CA PHE A 291 -17.68 8.39 -12.91
C PHE A 291 -17.48 7.87 -14.34
N ILE A 292 -18.57 7.50 -15.01
CA ILE A 292 -18.57 7.14 -16.44
C ILE A 292 -19.39 8.18 -17.20
N GLY A 293 -18.72 8.91 -18.09
CA GLY A 293 -19.34 9.92 -18.94
C GLY A 293 -18.32 10.60 -19.85
N VAL A 294 -18.78 11.51 -20.70
CA VAL A 294 -17.87 12.32 -21.55
C VAL A 294 -17.47 13.57 -20.77
N PRO A 295 -16.17 13.83 -20.51
CA PRO A 295 -15.73 15.01 -19.77
C PRO A 295 -16.29 16.30 -20.38
N ARG A 296 -16.75 17.24 -19.53
CA ARG A 296 -17.42 18.48 -19.99
C ARG A 296 -16.56 19.38 -20.89
N THR A 297 -15.24 19.26 -20.82
CA THR A 297 -14.29 19.98 -21.67
C THR A 297 -14.39 19.56 -23.15
N GLU A 298 -14.79 18.31 -23.43
CA GLU A 298 -14.95 17.77 -24.78
C GLU A 298 -16.40 17.85 -25.29
N ALA A 299 -17.39 17.80 -24.39
CA ALA A 299 -18.81 17.89 -24.72
C ALA A 299 -19.25 19.25 -25.34
N LEU A 300 -18.41 20.29 -25.29
CA LEU A 300 -18.65 21.56 -25.97
C LEU A 300 -18.46 21.49 -27.50
N LEU A 301 -17.90 20.39 -28.03
CA LEU A 301 -17.63 20.19 -29.46
C LEU A 301 -18.56 19.17 -30.13
N THR A 302 -19.24 18.33 -29.37
CA THR A 302 -20.12 17.28 -29.87
C THR A 302 -21.50 17.39 -29.24
N ASP A 303 -22.56 17.29 -30.07
CA ASP A 303 -23.96 17.25 -29.64
C ASP A 303 -24.30 15.87 -29.01
N GLN A 304 -23.40 15.34 -28.18
CA GLN A 304 -23.53 14.05 -27.52
C GLN A 304 -24.40 14.20 -26.26
N ARG A 305 -25.41 13.33 -26.18
CA ARG A 305 -26.47 13.35 -25.17
C ARG A 305 -25.90 13.17 -23.75
N LEU A 306 -26.38 14.03 -22.85
CA LEU A 306 -26.22 13.98 -21.39
C LEU A 306 -26.78 12.70 -20.72
N ASP A 307 -27.49 11.84 -21.45
CA ASP A 307 -28.17 10.64 -20.94
C ASP A 307 -27.24 9.44 -20.64
N LEU A 308 -25.92 9.58 -20.84
CA LEU A 308 -24.96 8.48 -20.64
C LEU A 308 -24.17 8.58 -19.32
N ASP A 309 -24.19 9.76 -18.68
CA ASP A 309 -23.42 10.02 -17.48
C ASP A 309 -23.99 9.23 -16.28
N ARG A 310 -23.11 8.47 -15.62
CA ARG A 310 -23.46 7.71 -14.42
C ARG A 310 -22.31 7.71 -13.43
N ILE A 311 -22.65 7.66 -12.15
CA ILE A 311 -21.72 7.34 -11.08
C ILE A 311 -21.99 5.90 -10.69
N GLN A 312 -20.99 5.04 -10.78
CA GLN A 312 -21.04 3.68 -10.24
C GLN A 312 -20.45 3.68 -8.85
N LEU A 313 -21.13 3.07 -7.88
CA LEU A 313 -20.61 2.83 -6.53
C LEU A 313 -20.46 1.33 -6.32
N PHE A 314 -19.32 0.91 -5.77
CA PHE A 314 -18.97 -0.49 -5.58
C PHE A 314 -19.23 -0.91 -4.14
N LYS A 315 -20.44 -1.43 -3.89
CA LYS A 315 -20.96 -1.71 -2.54
C LYS A 315 -20.02 -2.56 -1.70
N ARG A 316 -19.51 -3.67 -2.25
CA ARG A 316 -18.67 -4.61 -1.49
C ARG A 316 -17.28 -4.06 -1.20
N ASN A 317 -16.80 -3.06 -1.93
CA ASN A 317 -15.56 -2.36 -1.63
C ASN A 317 -15.80 -1.30 -0.53
N LEU A 318 -16.91 -0.55 -0.61
CA LEU A 318 -17.32 0.38 0.45
C LEU A 318 -17.54 -0.33 1.81
N GLU A 319 -18.21 -1.49 1.82
CA GLU A 319 -18.42 -2.32 3.01
C GLU A 319 -17.14 -2.78 3.72
N LYS A 320 -16.01 -2.87 2.99
CA LYS A 320 -14.72 -3.28 3.56
C LYS A 320 -14.02 -2.15 4.30
N ILE A 321 -14.20 -0.91 3.84
CA ILE A 321 -13.52 0.24 4.41
C ILE A 321 -14.35 0.93 5.50
N CYS A 322 -15.66 0.68 5.55
CA CYS A 322 -16.56 1.34 6.50
C CYS A 322 -16.80 0.48 7.75
N HIS A 323 -16.91 1.13 8.90
CA HIS A 323 -17.18 0.47 10.18
C HIS A 323 -18.65 0.55 10.64
N ASP A 324 -19.37 1.58 10.20
CA ASP A 324 -20.77 1.79 10.53
C ASP A 324 -21.49 2.59 9.43
N GLN A 325 -22.77 2.92 9.68
CA GLN A 325 -23.60 3.65 8.73
C GLN A 325 -23.17 5.11 8.56
N GLU A 326 -22.64 5.75 9.60
CA GLU A 326 -22.18 7.15 9.53
C GLU A 326 -20.92 7.23 8.68
N ASP A 327 -19.97 6.33 8.93
CA ASP A 327 -18.76 6.15 8.13
C ASP A 327 -19.10 5.85 6.66
N LEU A 328 -20.06 4.96 6.39
CA LEU A 328 -20.52 4.71 5.01
C LEU A 328 -21.04 5.98 4.32
N ILE A 329 -21.86 6.77 5.01
CA ILE A 329 -22.42 8.00 4.46
C ILE A 329 -21.31 8.99 4.12
N ASP A 330 -20.29 9.10 4.98
CA ASP A 330 -19.15 9.97 4.76
C ASP A 330 -18.26 9.47 3.62
N GLN A 331 -17.98 8.16 3.55
CA GLN A 331 -17.20 7.58 2.45
C GLN A 331 -17.89 7.70 1.09
N ILE A 332 -19.21 7.52 1.01
CA ILE A 332 -19.96 7.76 -0.23
C ILE A 332 -19.85 9.24 -0.64
N GLN A 333 -19.95 10.18 0.31
CA GLN A 333 -19.77 11.60 0.00
C GLN A 333 -18.38 11.88 -0.56
N ILE A 334 -17.34 11.37 0.10
CA ILE A 334 -15.95 11.51 -0.33
C ILE A 334 -15.80 10.96 -1.75
N THR A 335 -16.25 9.72 -1.98
CA THR A 335 -16.15 9.06 -3.29
C THR A 335 -16.86 9.88 -4.36
N VAL A 336 -18.12 10.27 -4.16
CA VAL A 336 -18.87 11.05 -5.15
C VAL A 336 -18.22 12.42 -5.43
N ARG A 337 -17.65 13.06 -4.42
CA ARG A 337 -16.96 14.36 -4.60
C ARG A 337 -15.70 14.21 -5.45
N HIS A 338 -14.89 13.18 -5.19
CA HIS A 338 -13.70 12.85 -5.96
C HIS A 338 -14.05 12.58 -7.42
N GLU A 339 -15.00 11.68 -7.66
CA GLU A 339 -15.43 11.27 -8.99
C GLU A 339 -15.95 12.46 -9.82
N VAL A 340 -16.76 13.33 -9.21
CA VAL A 340 -17.24 14.55 -9.87
C VAL A 340 -16.10 15.55 -10.10
N GLY A 341 -15.15 15.61 -9.17
CA GLY A 341 -13.98 16.47 -9.29
C GLY A 341 -13.13 16.13 -10.52
N HIS A 342 -12.75 14.86 -10.68
CA HIS A 342 -12.02 14.40 -11.86
C HIS A 342 -12.82 14.58 -13.16
N TYR A 343 -14.13 14.33 -13.14
CA TYR A 343 -14.99 14.61 -14.29
C TYR A 343 -14.98 16.10 -14.71
N LEU A 344 -14.76 17.01 -13.76
CA LEU A 344 -14.61 18.44 -14.01
C LEU A 344 -13.19 18.83 -14.45
N GLY A 345 -12.26 17.88 -14.52
CA GLY A 345 -10.87 18.10 -14.88
C GLY A 345 -10.01 18.66 -13.75
N LEU A 346 -10.41 18.43 -12.49
CA LEU A 346 -9.59 18.74 -11.32
C LEU A 346 -8.57 17.61 -11.09
N ASP A 347 -7.34 17.98 -10.78
CA ASP A 347 -6.31 17.06 -10.29
C ASP A 347 -6.43 16.88 -8.76
N GLU A 348 -5.69 15.93 -8.20
CA GLU A 348 -5.70 15.64 -6.75
C GLU A 348 -5.36 16.88 -5.91
N ASP A 349 -4.40 17.70 -6.33
CA ASP A 349 -4.02 18.96 -5.67
C ASP A 349 -5.19 19.97 -5.63
N ASP A 350 -5.93 20.07 -6.73
CA ASP A 350 -7.13 20.89 -6.82
C ASP A 350 -8.24 20.35 -5.90
N LEU A 351 -8.38 19.03 -5.79
CA LEU A 351 -9.34 18.40 -4.88
C LEU A 351 -9.00 18.70 -3.42
N GLU A 352 -7.75 18.46 -2.99
CA GLU A 352 -7.28 18.77 -1.64
C GLU A 352 -7.46 20.24 -1.28
N ARG A 353 -7.07 21.15 -2.18
CA ARG A 353 -7.20 22.60 -1.94
C ARG A 353 -8.65 23.04 -1.79
N LEU A 354 -9.58 22.36 -2.46
CA LEU A 354 -11.02 22.61 -2.36
C LEU A 354 -11.67 21.84 -1.20
N GLY A 355 -10.88 21.09 -0.43
CA GLY A 355 -11.32 20.19 0.63
C GLY A 355 -12.19 19.05 0.11
N LEU A 356 -12.12 18.76 -1.19
CA LEU A 356 -12.84 17.71 -1.91
C LEU A 356 -12.12 16.36 -1.83
N ALA A 357 -10.83 16.35 -1.46
CA ALA A 357 -10.05 15.17 -1.13
C ALA A 357 -10.30 14.68 0.30
#